data_AF-A0A969WSX5-F1
#
_entry.id   AF-A0A969WSX5-F1
#
_cell.length_a   1.000
_cell.length_b   1.000
_cell.length_c   1.000
_cell.angle_alpha   90.00
_cell.angle_beta   90.00
_cell.angle_gamma   90.00
#
_symmetry.space_group_name_H-M   'P 1'
#
loop_
_entity.id
_entity.type
_entity.pdbx_description
1 polymer ?
#
loop_
_entity_poly.entity_id
_entity_poly.type
_entity_poly.pdbx_seq_one_letter_code
_entity_poly.pdbx_strand_id
1 'polypeptide(L)' 'FAKQHGVTYAQLKDFNSWLRDTSLTVRGGKSYTLKIPTKESLYYSKDKPVKVHNKNWITP' A
#
# COMPACT_ATOMS: atom_id res chain seq x y z
N PHE A 1 -5.94 9.41 13.09
CA PHE A 1 -6.05 8.37 12.05
C PHE A 1 -5.12 7.17 12.30
N ALA A 2 -3.82 7.23 12.00
CA ALA A 2 -2.91 6.07 12.14
C ALA A 2 -2.98 5.37 13.52
N LYS A 3 -2.90 6.16 14.61
CA LYS A 3 -3.03 5.66 15.99
C LYS A 3 -4.36 4.94 16.27
N GLN A 4 -5.46 5.36 15.65
CA GLN A 4 -6.78 4.72 15.80
C GLN A 4 -6.82 3.34 15.12
N HIS A 5 -6.00 3.14 14.10
CA HIS A 5 -5.86 1.86 13.40
C HIS A 5 -4.69 1.02 13.94
N GLY A 6 -4.06 1.43 15.04
CA GLY A 6 -2.94 0.71 15.66
C GLY A 6 -1.65 0.66 14.82
N VAL A 7 -1.54 1.52 13.79
CA VAL A 7 -0.35 1.60 12.93
C VAL A 7 0.42 2.89 13.20
N THR A 8 1.74 2.83 13.02
CA THR A 8 2.58 4.02 13.09
C THR A 8 2.41 4.87 11.82
N TYR A 9 2.74 6.16 11.91
CA TYR A 9 2.69 7.04 10.75
C TYR A 9 3.72 6.65 9.68
N ALA A 10 4.88 6.12 10.07
CA ALA A 10 5.88 5.56 9.15
C ALA A 10 5.31 4.39 8.35
N GLN A 11 4.71 3.39 9.02
CA GLN A 11 4.04 2.27 8.36
C GLN A 11 2.91 2.73 7.43
N LEU A 12 2.13 3.74 7.82
CA LEU A 12 1.10 4.28 6.94
C LEU A 12 1.71 4.89 5.67
N LYS A 13 2.86 5.58 5.77
CA LYS A 13 3.58 6.16 4.62
C LYS A 13 4.22 5.10 3.73
N ASP A 14 4.78 4.05 4.29
CA ASP A 14 5.40 2.97 3.52
C ASP A 14 4.40 2.34 2.54
N PHE A 15 3.16 2.13 2.99
CA PHE A 15 2.08 1.55 2.18
C PHE A 15 1.34 2.58 1.30
N ASN A 16 1.56 3.87 1.52
CA ASN A 16 0.93 4.96 0.78
C ASN A 16 1.99 6.00 0.38
N SER A 17 2.95 5.61 -0.45
CA SER A 17 4.11 6.45 -0.81
C SER A 17 3.76 7.78 -1.49
N TRP A 18 2.51 7.93 -1.96
CA TRP A 18 1.98 9.18 -2.51
C TRP A 18 1.55 10.19 -1.43
N LEU A 19 1.41 9.78 -0.18
CA LEU A 19 1.03 10.64 0.95
C LEU A 19 2.25 11.39 1.48
N ARG A 20 2.44 12.63 1.02
CA ARG A 20 3.62 13.45 1.37
C ARG A 20 3.47 14.12 2.73
N ASP A 21 2.33 14.76 2.96
CA ASP A 21 2.05 15.58 4.14
C ASP A 21 1.32 14.80 5.26
N THR A 22 1.25 15.41 6.44
CA THR A 22 0.52 14.90 7.62
C THR A 22 -0.99 15.09 7.53
N SER A 23 -1.44 15.98 6.65
CA SER A 23 -2.84 16.21 6.34
C SER A 23 -3.11 15.94 4.86
N LEU A 24 -4.36 15.58 4.54
CA LEU A 24 -4.79 15.34 3.17
C LEU A 24 -5.98 16.23 2.88
N THR A 25 -5.77 17.28 2.06
CA THR A 25 -6.86 18.13 1.60
C THR A 25 -7.55 17.47 0.41
N VAL A 26 -8.74 16.93 0.64
CA VAL A 26 -9.56 16.35 -0.42
C VAL A 26 -10.37 17.46 -1.08
N ARG A 27 -9.94 17.91 -2.26
CA ARG A 27 -10.72 18.87 -3.06
C ARG A 27 -11.97 18.19 -3.61
N GLY A 28 -13.09 18.91 -3.63
CA GLY A 28 -14.42 18.40 -3.95
C GLY A 28 -14.43 17.46 -5.17
N GLY A 29 -15.07 16.29 -4.99
CA GLY A 29 -15.20 15.24 -6.00
C GLY A 29 -14.06 14.21 -6.04
N LYS A 30 -12.96 14.42 -5.31
CA LYS A 30 -11.88 13.42 -5.21
C LYS A 30 -12.07 12.52 -4.00
N SER A 31 -11.65 11.28 -4.12
CA SER A 31 -11.57 10.33 -3.00
C SER A 31 -10.23 9.64 -3.04
N TYR A 32 -9.69 9.35 -1.85
CA TYR A 32 -8.42 8.66 -1.70
C TYR A 32 -8.61 7.46 -0.79
N THR A 33 -8.13 6.30 -1.23
CA THR A 33 -8.15 5.08 -0.43
C THR A 33 -6.80 4.91 0.25
N LEU A 34 -6.78 5.02 1.58
CA LEU A 34 -5.60 4.71 2.37
C LEU A 34 -5.49 3.21 2.60
N LYS A 35 -4.35 2.63 2.25
CA LYS A 35 -4.06 1.23 2.52
C LYS A 35 -3.51 1.09 3.94
N ILE A 36 -4.18 0.30 4.77
CA ILE A 36 -3.72 -0.04 6.12
C ILE A 36 -3.10 -1.44 6.08
N PRO A 37 -1.85 -1.61 6.54
CA PRO A 37 -1.23 -2.94 6.55
C PRO A 37 -1.91 -3.87 7.56
N THR A 38 -2.02 -5.13 7.20
CA THR A 38 -2.33 -6.23 8.13
C THR A 38 -1.03 -6.84 8.66
N LYS A 39 -1.08 -7.63 9.73
CA LYS A 39 0.12 -8.30 10.27
C LYS A 39 0.82 -9.15 9.20
N GLU A 40 0.06 -9.82 8.36
CA GLU A 40 0.59 -10.66 7.27
C GLU A 40 1.27 -9.83 6.18
N SER A 41 0.75 -8.63 5.87
CA SER A 41 1.33 -7.79 4.81
C SER A 41 2.66 -7.14 5.21
N LEU A 42 3.02 -7.16 6.50
CA LEU A 42 4.33 -6.71 6.97
C LEU A 42 5.44 -7.71 6.60
N TYR A 43 5.08 -8.96 6.32
CA TYR A 43 6.03 -10.01 5.99
C TYR A 43 5.89 -10.42 4.52
N TYR A 44 7.03 -10.60 3.87
CA TYR A 44 7.05 -11.18 2.54
C TYR A 44 6.58 -12.64 2.61
N SER A 45 5.43 -12.95 2.02
CA SER A 45 4.90 -14.31 1.95
C SER A 45 5.70 -15.13 0.95
N LYS A 46 6.70 -15.87 1.42
CA LYS A 46 7.48 -16.81 0.59
C LYS A 46 6.61 -17.92 -0.02
N ASP A 47 5.51 -18.25 0.66
CA ASP A 47 4.61 -19.34 0.28
C ASP A 47 3.65 -18.98 -0.86
N LYS A 48 3.58 -17.70 -1.24
CA LYS A 48 2.77 -17.22 -2.38
C LYS A 48 3.70 -16.73 -3.48
N PRO A 49 4.20 -17.61 -4.38
CA PRO A 49 5.01 -17.17 -5.50
C PRO A 49 4.18 -16.26 -6.39
N VAL A 50 4.48 -14.96 -6.36
CA VAL A 50 3.92 -13.99 -7.30
C VAL A 50 4.52 -14.34 -8.66
N LYS A 51 3.67 -14.68 -9.65
CA LYS A 51 4.13 -14.84 -11.03
C LYS A 51 4.62 -13.48 -11.54
N VAL A 52 5.92 -13.27 -11.50
CA VAL A 52 6.59 -12.01 -11.87
C VAL A 52 6.69 -11.80 -13.38
N HIS A 53 6.47 -12.84 -14.19
CA HIS A 53 6.60 -12.78 -15.63
C HIS A 53 5.27 -12.98 -16.35
N ASN A 54 5.06 -12.22 -17.42
CA ASN A 54 3.97 -12.46 -18.37
C ASN A 54 4.45 -13.47 -19.43
N LYS A 55 3.63 -14.49 -19.73
CA LYS A 55 3.94 -15.47 -20.79
C LYS A 55 4.04 -14.86 -22.19
N ASN A 56 3.42 -13.70 -22.41
CA ASN A 56 3.46 -13.01 -23.70
C ASN A 56 4.80 -12.30 -23.98
N TRP A 57 5.71 -12.22 -23.00
CA TRP A 57 7.03 -11.60 -23.17
C TRP A 57 8.10 -12.56 -23.72
N ILE A 58 7.79 -13.86 -23.74
CA ILE A 58 8.70 -14.94 -24.13
C ILE A 58 8.29 -15.59 -25.46
N THR A 59 7.15 -15.20 -26.02
CA THR A 59 6.67 -15.65 -27.33
C THR A 59 7.20 -14.72 -28.42
N PRO A 60 7.95 -15.24 -29.43
CA PRO A 60 8.42 -14.47 -30.59
C PRO A 60 7.29 -13.88 -31.43
#